data_AF-A0A6A4ZVX9-F1
#
_entry.id   AF-A0A6A4ZVX9-F1
#
_cell.length_a   1.000
_cell.length_b   1.000
_cell.length_c   1.000
_cell.angle_alpha   90.00
_cell.angle_beta   90.00
_cell.angle_gamma   90.00
#
_symmetry.space_group_name_H-M   'P 1'
#
loop_
_entity.id
_entity.type
_entity.pdbx_description
1 polymer ?
#
loop_
_entity_poly.entity_id
_entity_poly.type
_entity_poly.pdbx_seq_one_letter_code
_entity_poly.pdbx_strand_id
1 'polypeptide(L)'
;MDELIAGVQGCMDDLRSIEATNQQHGFKATFWQQNSDFNLGRDVLIAAGGSISSTVTKFSLVLGKETVASDAYSVCHTMFQPCEQLLAALKVAVFAGAGYALTKELCASVHRIFANVLDLSTRLHAKDLGRVPELTGRIWDACAALETLSKSNLISTKRVMLQTVAVLNDTVQELQGDVAAAKDALDNTIDDHDHLEQRNVELEDDLDFDMGSQTLTANELRQLQACVD
;
A
#
# COMPACT_ATOMS: atom_id res chain seq x y z
N MET A 1 15.15 24.34 -6.12
CA MET A 1 14.28 23.52 -5.24
C MET A 1 12.88 23.39 -5.81
N ASP A 2 12.24 24.49 -6.20
CA ASP A 2 10.88 24.47 -6.75
C ASP A 2 10.76 23.59 -8.01
N GLU A 3 11.76 23.65 -8.89
CA GLU A 3 11.85 22.78 -10.06
C GLU A 3 11.93 21.28 -9.70
N LEU A 4 12.68 20.93 -8.65
CA LEU A 4 12.78 19.54 -8.17
C LEU A 4 11.45 19.08 -7.59
N ILE A 5 10.81 19.92 -6.76
CA ILE A 5 9.51 19.62 -6.16
C ILE A 5 8.46 19.43 -7.26
N ALA A 6 8.38 20.36 -8.22
CA ALA A 6 7.45 20.28 -9.34
C ALA A 6 7.73 19.07 -10.22
N GLY A 7 9.00 18.78 -10.51
CA GLY A 7 9.40 17.62 -11.30
C GLY A 7 9.02 16.29 -10.64
N VAL A 8 9.37 16.11 -9.36
CA VAL A 8 9.03 14.90 -8.60
C VAL A 8 7.52 14.76 -8.42
N GLN A 9 6.81 15.88 -8.23
CA GLN A 9 5.34 15.88 -8.21
C GLN A 9 4.76 15.41 -9.54
N GLY A 10 5.29 15.87 -10.67
CA GLY A 10 4.92 15.37 -12.00
C GLY A 10 5.18 13.87 -12.16
N CYS A 11 6.32 13.36 -11.66
CA CYS A 11 6.58 11.92 -11.65
C CYS A 11 5.58 11.14 -10.79
N MET A 12 5.15 11.70 -9.65
CA MET A 12 4.11 11.12 -8.81
C MET A 12 2.74 11.10 -9.49
N ASP A 13 2.38 12.14 -10.22
CA ASP A 13 1.09 12.21 -10.92
C ASP A 13 1.04 11.20 -12.08
N ASP A 14 2.15 11.04 -12.81
CA ASP A 14 2.32 9.97 -13.80
C ASP A 14 2.21 8.58 -13.17
N LEU A 15 2.84 8.37 -12.00
CA LEU A 15 2.74 7.12 -11.25
C LEU A 15 1.30 6.80 -10.85
N ARG A 16 0.55 7.80 -10.36
CA ARG A 16 -0.88 7.66 -10.02
C ARG A 16 -1.72 7.26 -11.23
N SER A 17 -1.39 7.75 -12.43
CA SER A 17 -2.06 7.32 -13.66
C SER A 17 -1.84 5.83 -13.95
N ILE A 18 -0.62 5.33 -13.72
CA ILE A 18 -0.30 3.89 -13.83
C ILE A 18 -1.06 3.10 -12.76
N GLU A 19 -1.07 3.57 -11.51
CA GLU A 19 -1.81 2.93 -10.42
C GLU A 19 -3.31 2.86 -10.71
N ALA A 20 -3.92 3.94 -11.19
CA ALA A 20 -5.33 3.98 -11.57
C ALA A 20 -5.65 2.99 -12.70
N THR A 21 -4.80 2.93 -13.73
CA THR A 21 -4.91 1.94 -14.81
C THR A 21 -4.83 0.52 -14.26
N ASN A 22 -3.93 0.28 -13.30
CA ASN A 22 -3.79 -1.03 -12.66
C ASN A 22 -5.01 -1.41 -11.82
N GLN A 23 -5.61 -0.47 -11.09
CA GLN A 23 -6.84 -0.69 -10.31
C GLN A 23 -8.02 -1.13 -11.18
N GLN A 24 -8.08 -0.65 -12.43
CA GLN A 24 -9.07 -1.07 -13.42
C GLN A 24 -8.70 -2.38 -14.14
N HIS A 25 -7.68 -3.10 -13.65
CA HIS A 25 -7.14 -4.31 -14.29
C HIS A 25 -6.70 -4.10 -15.74
N GLY A 26 -6.26 -2.88 -16.09
CA GLY A 26 -5.81 -2.52 -17.43
C GLY A 26 -4.53 -3.24 -17.88
N PHE A 27 -3.68 -3.67 -16.94
CA PHE A 27 -2.47 -4.42 -17.22
C PHE A 27 -2.71 -5.93 -17.14
N LYS A 28 -2.67 -6.59 -18.31
CA LYS A 28 -2.77 -8.05 -18.41
C LYS A 28 -1.38 -8.69 -18.31
N ALA A 29 -1.26 -9.71 -17.48
CA ALA A 29 -0.03 -10.48 -17.37
C ALA A 29 0.28 -11.19 -18.70
N THR A 30 1.44 -10.91 -19.29
CA THR A 30 1.90 -11.61 -20.51
C THR A 30 3.00 -12.64 -20.24
N PHE A 31 3.56 -12.63 -19.03
CA PHE A 31 4.56 -13.62 -18.57
C PHE A 31 4.25 -14.08 -17.14
N TRP A 32 4.66 -15.29 -16.76
CA TRP A 32 4.45 -15.81 -15.40
C TRP A 32 5.74 -16.07 -14.63
N GLN A 33 6.81 -16.48 -15.32
CA GLN A 33 8.07 -16.87 -14.68
C GLN A 33 9.24 -15.98 -15.08
N GLN A 34 9.52 -15.81 -16.37
CA GLN A 34 10.64 -15.01 -16.87
C GLN A 34 10.21 -14.19 -18.08
N ASN A 35 10.77 -13.00 -18.20
CA ASN A 35 10.66 -12.12 -19.36
C ASN A 35 11.93 -11.25 -19.39
N SER A 36 12.63 -11.22 -20.53
CA SER A 36 13.90 -10.50 -20.67
C SER A 36 13.75 -8.99 -20.48
N ASP A 37 12.69 -8.43 -21.06
CA ASP A 37 12.43 -7.00 -21.09
C ASP A 37 12.00 -6.52 -19.70
N PHE A 38 11.21 -7.33 -18.99
CA PHE A 38 10.89 -7.12 -17.59
C PHE A 38 12.13 -7.15 -16.71
N ASN A 39 12.99 -8.17 -16.87
CA ASN A 39 14.21 -8.28 -16.07
C ASN A 39 15.12 -7.07 -16.29
N LEU A 40 15.30 -6.65 -17.55
CA LEU A 40 16.04 -5.44 -17.89
C LEU A 40 15.40 -4.20 -17.24
N GLY A 41 14.08 -4.02 -17.38
CA GLY A 41 13.35 -2.91 -16.75
C GLY A 41 13.52 -2.88 -15.23
N ARG A 42 13.45 -4.05 -14.58
CA ARG A 42 13.67 -4.21 -13.14
C ARG A 42 15.11 -3.88 -12.73
N ASP A 43 16.10 -4.33 -13.50
CA ASP A 43 17.50 -4.06 -13.19
C ASP A 43 17.83 -2.57 -13.34
N VAL A 44 17.28 -1.92 -14.38
CA VAL A 44 17.37 -0.45 -14.54
C VAL A 44 16.64 0.28 -13.41
N LEU A 45 15.47 -0.23 -12.98
CA LEU A 45 14.73 0.33 -11.84
C LEU A 45 15.59 0.31 -10.56
N ILE A 46 16.24 -0.82 -10.26
CA ILE A 46 17.14 -0.97 -9.11
C ILE A 46 18.34 -0.03 -9.25
N ALA A 47 18.95 0.06 -10.43
CA ALA A 47 20.08 0.95 -10.69
C ALA A 47 19.71 2.45 -10.53
N ALA A 48 18.50 2.84 -10.96
CA ALA A 48 17.97 4.19 -10.75
C ALA A 48 17.76 4.47 -9.26
N GLY A 49 17.21 3.51 -8.50
CA GLY A 49 17.11 3.59 -7.04
C GLY A 49 18.47 3.74 -6.36
N GLY A 50 19.49 2.99 -6.80
CA GLY A 50 20.87 3.14 -6.33
C GLY A 50 21.45 4.52 -6.65
N SER A 51 21.11 5.10 -7.80
CA SER A 51 21.52 6.46 -8.17
C SER A 51 20.87 7.53 -7.29
N ILE A 52 19.58 7.37 -6.96
CA ILE A 52 18.89 8.22 -5.97
C ILE A 52 19.58 8.12 -4.62
N SER A 53 19.79 6.90 -4.12
CA SER A 53 20.46 6.65 -2.83
C SER A 53 21.84 7.32 -2.76
N SER A 54 22.66 7.18 -3.80
CA SER A 54 23.98 7.83 -3.90
C SER A 54 23.88 9.36 -3.88
N THR A 55 22.89 9.92 -4.57
CA THR A 55 22.68 11.37 -4.64
C THR A 55 22.21 11.92 -3.28
N VAL A 56 21.31 11.21 -2.61
CA VAL A 56 20.84 11.56 -1.25
C VAL A 56 21.97 11.44 -0.22
N THR A 57 22.88 10.48 -0.37
CA THR A 57 24.07 10.39 0.50
C THR A 57 24.96 11.61 0.36
N LYS A 58 25.28 12.02 -0.88
CA LYS A 58 26.06 13.25 -1.13
C LYS A 58 25.36 14.46 -0.53
N PHE A 59 24.05 14.50 -0.68
CA PHE A 59 23.21 15.55 -0.12
C PHE A 59 23.32 15.65 1.41
N SER A 60 23.13 14.52 2.11
CA SER A 60 23.24 14.45 3.57
C SER A 60 24.63 14.86 4.08
N LEU A 61 25.69 14.45 3.39
CA LEU A 61 27.08 14.82 3.74
C LEU A 61 27.39 16.30 3.53
N VAL A 62 26.77 16.95 2.54
CA VAL A 62 26.97 18.37 2.26
C VAL A 62 26.15 19.24 3.21
N LEU A 63 24.91 18.85 3.50
CA LEU A 63 24.02 19.59 4.40
C LEU A 63 24.21 19.33 5.88
N GLY A 64 24.89 18.25 6.26
CA GLY A 64 25.31 18.00 7.64
C GLY A 64 26.42 18.92 8.14
N LYS A 65 26.91 19.85 7.31
CA LYS A 65 27.94 20.84 7.69
C LYS A 65 27.30 22.14 8.17
N GLU A 66 27.87 22.74 9.23
CA GLU A 66 27.38 24.00 9.84
C GLU A 66 27.27 25.17 8.85
N THR A 67 28.09 25.17 7.79
CA THR A 67 28.02 26.14 6.69
C THR A 67 27.63 25.45 5.39
N VAL A 68 26.37 25.60 4.98
CA VAL A 68 25.87 25.13 3.69
C VAL A 68 26.37 26.06 2.59
N ALA A 69 27.33 25.61 1.78
CA ALA A 69 27.78 26.34 0.59
C ALA A 69 26.63 26.49 -0.42
N SER A 70 26.56 27.58 -1.20
CA SER A 70 25.52 27.76 -2.22
C SER A 70 25.48 26.61 -3.24
N ASP A 71 26.64 25.99 -3.48
CA ASP A 71 26.81 24.86 -4.38
C ASP A 71 26.12 23.59 -3.90
N ALA A 72 25.75 23.50 -2.60
CA ALA A 72 24.96 22.39 -2.06
C ALA A 72 23.60 22.26 -2.75
N TYR A 73 23.02 23.37 -3.21
CA TYR A 73 21.74 23.37 -3.94
C TYR A 73 21.88 22.83 -5.36
N SER A 74 23.08 22.85 -5.95
CA SER A 74 23.33 22.21 -7.26
C SER A 74 23.13 20.69 -7.21
N VAL A 75 23.39 20.07 -6.06
CA VAL A 75 23.14 18.64 -5.80
C VAL A 75 21.63 18.33 -5.76
N CYS A 76 20.80 19.31 -5.42
CA CYS A 76 19.35 19.13 -5.51
C CYS A 76 18.88 19.05 -6.97
N HIS A 77 19.51 19.79 -7.88
CA HIS A 77 19.19 19.74 -9.31
C HIS A 77 19.58 18.39 -9.94
N THR A 78 20.59 17.71 -9.40
CA THR A 78 20.99 16.37 -9.90
C THR A 78 20.10 15.23 -9.40
N MET A 79 19.22 15.46 -8.42
CA MET A 79 18.30 14.45 -7.91
C MET A 79 17.15 14.12 -8.86
N PHE A 80 16.75 15.08 -9.71
CA PHE A 80 15.58 14.91 -10.55
C PHE A 80 15.77 13.85 -11.64
N GLN A 81 16.93 13.82 -12.30
CA GLN A 81 17.22 12.89 -13.38
C GLN A 81 17.11 11.40 -12.94
N PRO A 82 17.68 10.98 -11.80
CA PRO A 82 17.45 9.63 -11.26
C PRO A 82 15.97 9.31 -10.99
N CYS A 83 15.15 10.29 -10.57
CA CYS A 83 13.71 10.10 -10.38
C CYS A 83 12.98 9.86 -11.72
N GLU A 84 13.32 10.61 -12.76
CA GLU A 84 12.78 10.38 -14.12
C GLU A 84 13.17 9.00 -14.65
N GLN A 85 14.44 8.60 -14.44
CA GLN A 85 14.92 7.27 -14.83
C GLN A 85 14.18 6.15 -14.09
N LEU A 86 13.90 6.33 -12.79
CA LEU A 86 13.13 5.40 -11.99
C LEU A 86 11.71 5.23 -12.56
N LEU A 87 11.03 6.33 -12.90
CA LEU A 87 9.70 6.28 -13.50
C LEU A 87 9.71 5.65 -14.90
N ALA A 88 10.69 5.99 -15.74
CA ALA A 88 10.82 5.40 -17.07
C ALA A 88 11.06 3.88 -17.00
N ALA A 89 11.94 3.44 -16.10
CA ALA A 89 12.21 2.03 -15.85
C ALA A 89 10.96 1.29 -15.34
N LEU A 90 10.18 1.92 -14.45
CA LEU A 90 8.89 1.39 -14.01
C LEU A 90 7.93 1.21 -15.18
N LYS A 91 7.78 2.22 -16.05
CA LYS A 91 6.92 2.14 -17.23
C LYS A 91 7.34 0.96 -18.11
N VAL A 92 8.64 0.83 -18.40
CA VAL A 92 9.17 -0.32 -19.17
C VAL A 92 8.84 -1.65 -18.49
N ALA A 93 9.08 -1.80 -17.19
CA ALA A 93 8.79 -3.03 -16.46
C ALA A 93 7.30 -3.38 -16.48
N VAL A 94 6.42 -2.38 -16.35
CA VAL A 94 4.97 -2.58 -16.39
C VAL A 94 4.51 -2.99 -17.80
N PHE A 95 4.93 -2.25 -18.84
CA PHE A 95 4.56 -2.53 -20.23
C PHE A 95 5.22 -3.79 -20.81
N ALA A 96 6.27 -4.31 -20.17
CA ALA A 96 6.84 -5.63 -20.48
C ALA A 96 5.93 -6.81 -20.05
N GLY A 97 4.75 -6.53 -19.49
CA GLY A 97 3.73 -7.54 -19.20
C GLY A 97 3.52 -7.86 -17.73
N ALA A 98 3.86 -6.93 -16.83
CA ALA A 98 3.54 -7.07 -15.42
C ALA A 98 2.00 -7.04 -15.25
N GLY A 99 1.46 -8.07 -14.61
CA GLY A 99 0.05 -8.15 -14.26
C GLY A 99 -0.25 -7.37 -12.99
N TYR A 100 -1.53 -7.40 -12.59
CA TYR A 100 -2.06 -6.62 -11.47
C TYR A 100 -1.18 -6.58 -10.21
N ALA A 101 -0.87 -7.76 -9.64
CA ALA A 101 -0.16 -7.88 -8.38
C ALA A 101 1.27 -7.32 -8.47
N LEU A 102 1.98 -7.65 -9.55
CA LEU A 102 3.35 -7.21 -9.77
C LEU A 102 3.40 -5.70 -10.03
N THR A 103 2.52 -5.17 -10.87
CA THR A 103 2.42 -3.73 -11.12
C THR A 103 2.11 -2.96 -9.84
N LYS A 104 1.21 -3.48 -8.99
CA LYS A 104 0.88 -2.89 -7.69
C LYS A 104 2.11 -2.84 -6.77
N GLU A 105 2.87 -3.93 -6.70
CA GLU A 105 4.09 -4.03 -5.91
C GLU A 105 5.18 -3.04 -6.38
N LEU A 106 5.39 -2.96 -7.70
CA LEU A 106 6.36 -2.05 -8.31
C LEU A 106 5.97 -0.59 -8.07
N CYS A 107 4.70 -0.23 -8.31
CA CYS A 107 4.21 1.12 -8.12
C CYS A 107 4.31 1.54 -6.65
N ALA A 108 3.91 0.68 -5.70
CA ALA A 108 4.00 0.98 -4.28
C ALA A 108 5.44 1.28 -3.83
N SER A 109 6.42 0.55 -4.38
CA SER A 109 7.83 0.74 -4.06
C SER A 109 8.37 2.05 -4.62
N VAL A 110 8.04 2.38 -5.88
CA VAL A 110 8.43 3.66 -6.51
C VAL A 110 7.74 4.85 -5.84
N HIS A 111 6.46 4.70 -5.49
CA HIS A 111 5.68 5.73 -4.77
C HIS A 111 6.37 6.08 -3.46
N ARG A 112 6.79 5.08 -2.67
CA ARG A 112 7.48 5.30 -1.40
C ARG A 112 8.75 6.13 -1.58
N ILE A 113 9.52 5.87 -2.64
CA ILE A 113 10.74 6.64 -2.94
C ILE A 113 10.38 8.09 -3.30
N PHE A 114 9.44 8.30 -4.23
CA PHE A 114 9.04 9.65 -4.62
C PHE A 114 8.45 10.46 -3.48
N ALA A 115 7.59 9.85 -2.64
CA ALA A 115 7.03 10.51 -1.47
C ALA A 115 8.12 10.96 -0.49
N ASN A 116 9.13 10.11 -0.23
CA ASN A 116 10.24 10.46 0.65
C ASN A 116 11.17 11.54 0.04
N VAL A 117 11.45 11.48 -1.27
CA VAL A 117 12.24 12.49 -1.98
C VAL A 117 11.50 13.84 -2.00
N LEU A 118 10.18 13.82 -2.18
CA LEU A 118 9.34 15.01 -2.13
C LEU A 118 9.33 15.63 -0.72
N ASP A 119 9.09 14.83 0.32
CA ASP A 119 9.12 15.33 1.71
C ASP A 119 10.50 15.91 2.06
N LEU A 120 11.59 15.23 1.68
CA LEU A 120 12.94 15.78 1.80
C LEU A 120 13.05 17.13 1.08
N SER A 121 12.65 17.20 -0.18
CA SER A 121 12.75 18.42 -0.99
C SER A 121 11.95 19.60 -0.40
N THR A 122 10.73 19.34 0.09
CA THR A 122 9.87 20.35 0.72
C THR A 122 10.46 20.83 2.05
N ARG A 123 10.98 19.92 2.88
CA ARG A 123 11.61 20.26 4.18
C ARG A 123 12.85 21.12 4.01
N LEU A 124 13.63 20.84 2.98
CA LEU A 124 14.80 21.62 2.61
C LEU A 124 14.44 23.01 2.10
N HIS A 125 13.39 23.11 1.29
CA HIS A 125 12.87 24.40 0.87
C HIS A 125 12.43 25.24 2.10
N ALA A 126 11.83 24.59 3.11
CA ALA A 126 11.49 25.20 4.39
C ALA A 126 12.68 25.43 5.35
N LYS A 127 13.91 25.07 4.95
CA LYS A 127 15.15 25.16 5.75
C LYS A 127 15.12 24.35 7.06
N ASP A 128 14.33 23.29 7.11
CA ASP A 128 14.25 22.35 8.23
C ASP A 128 15.35 21.29 8.11
N LEU A 129 16.58 21.65 8.52
CA LEU A 129 17.76 20.79 8.38
C LEU A 129 17.81 19.65 9.42
N GLY A 130 17.09 19.76 10.53
CA GLY A 130 17.13 18.78 11.62
C GLY A 130 16.60 17.40 11.22
N ARG A 131 15.67 17.36 10.25
CA ARG A 131 15.05 16.12 9.77
C ARG A 131 15.73 15.50 8.55
N VAL A 132 16.76 16.15 8.00
CA VAL A 132 17.47 15.67 6.80
C VAL A 132 18.08 14.28 7.00
N PRO A 133 18.72 13.94 8.14
CA PRO A 133 19.25 12.59 8.36
C PRO A 133 18.15 11.52 8.41
N GLU A 134 17.04 11.79 9.09
CA GLU A 134 15.88 10.89 9.19
C GLU A 134 15.31 10.58 7.79
N LEU A 135 15.07 11.63 6.99
CA LEU A 135 14.50 11.51 5.65
C LEU A 135 15.48 10.82 4.68
N THR A 136 16.78 11.08 4.82
CA THR A 136 17.82 10.37 4.07
C THR A 136 17.76 8.87 4.36
N GLY A 137 17.66 8.47 5.63
CA GLY A 137 17.54 7.07 6.02
C GLY A 137 16.31 6.40 5.41
N ARG A 138 15.15 7.08 5.43
CA ARG A 138 13.92 6.56 4.79
C ARG A 138 14.06 6.34 3.29
N ILE A 139 14.80 7.22 2.59
CA ILE A 139 15.06 7.04 1.16
C ILE A 139 15.99 5.84 0.94
N TRP A 140 17.04 5.67 1.75
CA TRP A 140 17.91 4.50 1.67
C TRP A 140 17.14 3.19 1.86
N ASP A 141 16.31 3.10 2.90
CA ASP A 141 15.51 1.91 3.16
C ASP A 141 14.55 1.62 2.00
N ALA A 142 13.92 2.65 1.45
CA ALA A 142 13.04 2.52 0.30
C ALA A 142 13.77 2.07 -0.98
N CYS A 143 14.98 2.59 -1.23
CA CYS A 143 15.82 2.18 -2.35
C CYS A 143 16.33 0.74 -2.18
N ALA A 144 16.75 0.35 -0.97
CA ALA A 144 17.19 -1.02 -0.67
C ALA A 144 16.05 -2.03 -0.83
N ALA A 145 14.81 -1.65 -0.49
CA ALA A 145 13.64 -2.49 -0.68
C ALA A 145 13.40 -2.87 -2.15
N LEU A 146 13.88 -2.09 -3.14
CA LEU A 146 13.76 -2.42 -4.57
C LEU A 146 14.43 -3.75 -4.92
N GLU A 147 15.49 -4.15 -4.21
CA GLU A 147 16.20 -5.41 -4.47
C GLU A 147 15.30 -6.62 -4.16
N THR A 148 14.35 -6.46 -3.25
CA THR A 148 13.43 -7.50 -2.78
C THR A 148 12.16 -7.64 -3.64
N LEU A 149 12.02 -6.77 -4.64
CA LEU A 149 10.92 -6.80 -5.60
C LEU A 149 10.82 -8.15 -6.29
N SER A 150 9.59 -8.63 -6.43
CA SER A 150 9.27 -9.86 -7.13
C SER A 150 9.87 -9.87 -8.54
N LYS A 151 10.45 -11.01 -8.91
CA LYS A 151 11.07 -11.22 -10.23
C LYS A 151 10.05 -11.64 -11.30
N SER A 152 8.80 -11.92 -10.91
CA SER A 152 7.77 -12.38 -11.83
C SER A 152 6.36 -12.23 -11.30
N ASN A 153 5.38 -12.31 -12.21
CA ASN A 153 3.95 -12.28 -11.88
C ASN A 153 3.55 -13.44 -10.95
N LEU A 154 4.15 -14.63 -11.13
CA LEU A 154 3.89 -15.77 -10.25
C LEU A 154 4.34 -15.50 -8.82
N ILE A 155 5.54 -14.93 -8.64
CA ILE A 155 6.07 -14.65 -7.30
C ILE A 155 5.23 -13.58 -6.61
N SER A 156 4.90 -12.50 -7.32
CA SER A 156 4.10 -11.41 -6.74
C SER A 156 2.69 -11.87 -6.38
N THR A 157 2.05 -12.64 -7.27
CA THR A 157 0.73 -13.23 -6.99
C THR A 157 0.76 -14.17 -5.79
N LYS A 158 1.78 -15.04 -5.69
CA LYS A 158 1.95 -15.91 -4.51
C LYS A 158 2.12 -15.11 -3.23
N ARG A 159 2.87 -14.00 -3.26
CA ARG A 159 3.07 -13.14 -2.10
C ARG A 159 1.74 -12.52 -1.64
N VAL A 160 0.94 -12.00 -2.58
CA VAL A 160 -0.40 -11.47 -2.26
C VAL A 160 -1.29 -12.57 -1.68
N MET A 161 -1.31 -13.77 -2.27
CA MET A 161 -2.08 -14.90 -1.75
C MET A 161 -1.68 -15.26 -0.32
N LEU A 162 -0.38 -15.35 -0.03
CA LEU A 162 0.12 -15.66 1.32
C LEU A 162 -0.23 -14.56 2.33
N GLN A 163 -0.18 -13.29 1.93
CA GLN A 163 -0.62 -12.17 2.76
C GLN A 163 -2.12 -12.27 3.07
N THR A 164 -2.95 -12.60 2.08
CA THR A 164 -4.39 -12.80 2.30
C THR A 164 -4.66 -13.97 3.24
N VAL A 165 -3.94 -15.09 3.09
CA VAL A 165 -4.08 -16.25 4.00
C VAL A 165 -3.67 -15.89 5.43
N ALA A 166 -2.59 -15.12 5.61
CA ALA A 166 -2.17 -14.65 6.93
C ALA A 166 -3.25 -13.78 7.58
N VAL A 167 -3.78 -12.78 6.85
CA VAL A 167 -4.86 -11.92 7.34
C VAL A 167 -6.11 -12.74 7.70
N LEU A 168 -6.52 -13.68 6.86
CA LEU A 168 -7.66 -14.54 7.15
C LEU A 168 -7.43 -15.39 8.41
N ASN A 169 -6.23 -15.91 8.61
CA ASN A 169 -5.88 -16.67 9.81
C ASN A 169 -5.94 -15.78 11.06
N ASP A 170 -5.38 -14.57 10.99
CA ASP A 170 -5.43 -13.60 12.08
C ASP A 170 -6.88 -13.25 12.44
N THR A 171 -7.75 -13.00 11.45
CA THR A 171 -9.18 -12.75 11.68
C THR A 171 -9.91 -13.95 12.26
N VAL A 172 -9.59 -15.19 11.83
CA VAL A 172 -10.18 -16.39 12.42
C VAL A 172 -9.76 -16.54 13.88
N GLN A 173 -8.50 -16.27 14.21
CA GLN A 173 -8.02 -16.31 15.59
C GLN A 173 -8.68 -15.24 16.47
N GLU A 174 -8.85 -14.03 15.93
CA GLU A 174 -9.58 -12.95 16.60
C GLU A 174 -11.03 -13.37 16.91
N LEU A 175 -11.77 -13.88 15.92
CA LEU A 175 -13.14 -14.34 16.10
C LEU A 175 -13.26 -15.54 17.05
N GLN A 176 -12.28 -16.45 17.05
CA GLN A 176 -12.23 -17.54 18.03
C GLN A 176 -12.04 -17.01 19.46
N GLY A 177 -11.20 -15.98 19.63
CA GLY A 177 -11.03 -15.28 20.89
C GLY A 177 -12.32 -14.62 21.37
N ASP A 178 -13.02 -13.92 20.48
CA ASP A 178 -14.30 -13.27 20.80
C ASP A 178 -15.38 -14.29 21.18
N VAL A 179 -15.47 -15.41 20.45
CA VAL A 179 -16.41 -16.49 20.76
C VAL A 179 -16.08 -17.15 22.10
N ALA A 180 -14.80 -17.36 22.41
CA ALA A 180 -14.38 -17.90 23.70
C ALA A 180 -14.72 -16.94 24.84
N ALA A 181 -14.42 -15.65 24.70
CA ALA A 181 -14.77 -14.63 25.69
C ALA A 181 -16.28 -14.52 25.92
N ALA A 182 -17.09 -14.63 24.86
CA ALA A 182 -18.55 -14.63 24.95
C ALA A 182 -19.09 -15.86 25.69
N LYS A 183 -18.48 -17.04 25.48
CA LYS A 183 -18.81 -18.27 26.21
C LYS A 183 -18.45 -18.16 27.68
N ASP A 184 -17.24 -17.69 27.98
CA ASP A 184 -16.81 -17.51 29.37
C ASP A 184 -17.71 -16.49 30.09
N ALA A 185 -18.14 -15.42 29.42
CA ALA A 185 -19.09 -14.47 29.99
C ALA A 185 -20.45 -15.12 30.28
N LEU A 186 -20.94 -16.00 29.39
CA LEU A 186 -22.19 -16.73 29.60
C LEU A 186 -22.07 -17.72 30.76
N ASP A 187 -21.00 -18.53 30.79
CA ASP A 187 -20.79 -19.53 31.84
C ASP A 187 -20.60 -18.89 33.23
N ASN A 188 -19.92 -17.74 33.31
CA ASN A 188 -19.78 -16.97 34.56
C ASN A 188 -21.09 -16.30 35.03
N THR A 189 -22.11 -16.19 34.19
CA THR A 189 -23.45 -15.71 34.59
C THR A 189 -24.38 -16.82 35.06
N ILE A 190 -24.02 -18.09 34.86
CA ILE A 190 -24.85 -19.24 35.27
C ILE A 190 -24.61 -19.59 36.75
N ASP A 191 -23.42 -19.31 37.30
CA ASP A 191 -23.06 -19.63 38.69
C ASP A 191 -23.61 -18.63 39.75
N ASP A 192 -24.18 -17.50 39.33
CA ASP A 192 -24.73 -16.47 40.25
C ASP A 192 -26.26 -16.54 40.40
N HIS A 193 -26.89 -17.60 39.89
CA HIS A 193 -28.35 -17.77 39.88
C HIS A 193 -28.88 -18.91 40.79
N ASP A 194 -28.16 -19.27 41.86
CA ASP A 194 -28.68 -20.16 42.90
C ASP A 194 -29.60 -19.45 43.92
N HIS A 195 -29.84 -18.15 43.75
CA HIS A 195 -30.83 -17.40 44.51
C HIS A 195 -31.63 -16.48 43.60
N LEU A 196 -32.77 -16.96 43.11
CA LEU A 196 -34.07 -16.27 43.15
C LEU A 196 -35.08 -17.10 42.36
N GLU A 197 -35.99 -17.73 43.09
CA GLU A 197 -37.23 -18.26 42.53
C GLU A 197 -37.91 -17.20 41.62
N GLN A 198 -38.49 -17.71 40.53
CA GLN A 198 -39.53 -17.07 39.72
C GLN A 198 -39.12 -15.88 38.85
N ARG A 199 -38.72 -16.22 37.62
CA ARG A 199 -39.44 -15.68 36.47
C ARG A 199 -39.84 -16.84 35.57
N ASN A 200 -41.06 -17.34 35.78
CA ASN A 200 -41.85 -17.91 34.68
C ASN A 200 -41.92 -16.82 33.61
N VAL A 201 -41.03 -16.87 32.63
CA VAL A 201 -41.30 -16.23 31.34
C VAL A 201 -42.05 -17.31 30.59
N GLU A 202 -43.37 -17.26 30.70
CA GLU A 202 -44.23 -17.89 29.71
C GLU A 202 -43.69 -17.46 28.35
N LEU A 203 -43.42 -18.44 27.49
CA LEU A 203 -43.05 -18.21 26.10
C LEU A 203 -44.20 -17.44 25.43
N GLU A 204 -44.15 -16.11 25.46
CA GLU A 204 -44.74 -15.32 24.39
C GLU A 204 -43.81 -15.53 23.18
N ASP A 205 -44.30 -16.35 22.25
CA ASP A 205 -43.77 -16.51 20.90
C ASP A 205 -43.73 -15.13 20.22
N ASP A 206 -42.68 -14.35 20.47
CA ASP A 206 -42.30 -13.17 19.67
C ASP A 206 -41.53 -13.58 18.40
N LEU A 207 -41.50 -14.88 18.08
CA LEU A 207 -41.13 -15.43 16.78
C LEU A 207 -42.38 -15.67 15.93
N ASP A 208 -43.29 -14.70 15.87
CA ASP A 208 -44.27 -14.66 14.80
C ASP A 208 -43.51 -14.32 13.50
N PHE A 209 -43.05 -15.36 12.81
CA PHE A 209 -42.67 -15.27 11.41
C PHE A 209 -43.92 -14.80 10.66
N ASP A 210 -44.07 -13.48 10.50
CA ASP A 210 -45.10 -12.84 9.70
C ASP A 210 -44.93 -13.25 8.22
N MET A 211 -45.35 -14.48 7.92
CA MET A 211 -45.65 -14.99 6.59
C MET A 211 -47.08 -14.56 6.19
N GLY A 212 -47.52 -13.38 6.65
CA GLY A 212 -48.85 -12.82 6.49
C GLY A 212 -48.88 -11.62 5.54
N SER A 213 -48.76 -11.86 4.24
CA SER A 213 -49.31 -11.00 3.17
C SER A 213 -48.78 -9.56 3.01
N GLN A 214 -47.53 -9.26 3.39
CA GLN A 214 -46.94 -7.96 3.06
C GLN A 214 -46.16 -8.02 1.75
N THR A 215 -46.69 -7.34 0.74
CA THR A 215 -45.95 -6.95 -0.47
C THR A 215 -44.63 -6.30 -0.08
N LEU A 216 -43.52 -6.81 -0.63
CA LEU A 216 -42.17 -6.24 -0.50
C LEU A 216 -42.22 -4.70 -0.53
N THR A 217 -41.57 -4.07 0.44
CA THR A 217 -41.50 -2.62 0.46
C THR A 217 -40.71 -2.11 -0.76
N ALA A 218 -40.97 -0.88 -1.19
CA ALA A 218 -40.32 -0.31 -2.38
C ALA A 218 -38.78 -0.27 -2.28
N ASN A 219 -38.23 -0.28 -1.07
CA ASN A 219 -36.79 -0.34 -0.83
C ASN A 219 -36.24 -1.76 -1.00
N GLU A 220 -36.95 -2.78 -0.51
CA GLU A 220 -36.56 -4.19 -0.66
C GLU A 220 -36.60 -4.62 -2.13
N LEU A 221 -37.60 -4.13 -2.87
CA LEU A 221 -37.75 -4.39 -4.30
C LEU A 221 -36.62 -3.74 -5.13
N ARG A 222 -36.14 -2.56 -4.72
CA ARG A 222 -34.96 -1.90 -5.30
C ARG A 222 -33.66 -2.66 -5.03
N GLN A 223 -33.50 -3.17 -3.82
CA GLN A 223 -32.31 -3.95 -3.46
C GLN A 223 -32.26 -5.27 -4.23
N LEU A 224 -33.40 -5.94 -4.40
CA LEU A 224 -33.50 -7.13 -5.24
C LEU A 224 -33.17 -6.86 -6.71
N GLN A 225 -33.64 -5.74 -7.27
CA GLN A 225 -33.28 -5.35 -8.65
C GLN A 225 -31.79 -5.02 -8.79
N ALA A 226 -31.16 -4.46 -7.77
CA ALA A 226 -29.72 -4.15 -7.78
C ALA A 226 -28.83 -5.40 -7.67
N CYS A 227 -29.38 -6.56 -7.30
CA CYS A 227 -28.66 -7.82 -7.19
C CYS A 227 -28.78 -8.73 -8.43
N VAL A 228 -29.58 -8.34 -9.43
CA VAL A 228 -29.90 -9.17 -10.61
C VAL A 228 -29.21 -8.69 -11.90
N ASP A 229 -28.33 -7.68 -11.84
CA ASP A 229 -27.42 -7.33 -12.94
C ASP A 229 -25.94 -7.55 -12.57
#